data_AF-A0A7S0CE92-F1
#
_entry.id   AF-A0A7S0CE92-F1
#
_cell.length_a   1.000
_cell.length_b   1.000
_cell.length_c   1.000
_cell.angle_alpha   90.00
_cell.angle_beta   90.00
_cell.angle_gamma   90.00
#
_symmetry.space_group_name_H-M   'P 1'
#
loop_
_entity.id
_entity.type
_entity.pdbx_description
1 polymer ?
#
loop_
_entity_poly.entity_id
_entity_poly.type
_entity_poly.pdbx_seq_one_letter_code
_entity_poly.pdbx_strand_id
1 'polypeptide(L)'
;VSLIGWEGSTSERQVLLDTFVKVPERITDFRTWVSGVRAKNINADTAMELHACRNMVGKLLKGKILIGHSLSNDLKALMLDHPRRDVRDTARYGPYMRARTVGGRLQSRKLKDLAEEMLGLKIQQVGKSHSSIDDAGAAMELYKVVREDWEKELAFKLGKKAGKSRKPV
;
A
#
# COMPACT_ATOMS: atom_id res chain seq x y z
N VAL A 1 -3.39 -0.33 11.29
CA VAL A 1 -3.48 0.49 10.07
C VAL A 1 -2.44 1.57 10.20
N SER A 2 -1.53 1.68 9.24
CA SER A 2 -0.50 2.70 9.26
C SER A 2 -0.52 3.49 7.95
N LEU A 3 -0.42 4.81 8.04
CA LEU A 3 -0.25 5.72 6.90
C LEU A 3 0.97 6.58 7.17
N ILE A 4 1.84 6.68 6.17
CA ILE A 4 3.04 7.52 6.23
C ILE A 4 2.93 8.68 5.25
N GLY A 5 3.52 9.81 5.62
CA GLY A 5 3.64 10.99 4.79
C GLY A 5 4.68 10.79 3.69
N TRP A 6 4.56 11.59 2.64
CA TRP A 6 5.55 11.66 1.57
C TRP A 6 6.89 12.24 2.06
N GLU A 7 6.80 13.24 2.94
CA GLU A 7 7.92 13.99 3.47
C GLU A 7 8.71 13.17 4.50
N GLY A 8 10.04 13.25 4.40
CA GLY A 8 10.99 12.54 5.26
C GLY A 8 12.16 11.93 4.50
N SER A 9 13.35 11.97 5.10
CA SER A 9 14.49 11.14 4.67
C SER A 9 14.30 9.71 5.15
N THR A 10 15.09 8.76 4.62
CA THR A 10 15.03 7.33 5.00
C THR A 10 15.09 7.09 6.51
N SER A 11 15.67 8.03 7.28
CA SER A 11 15.83 7.94 8.74
C SER A 11 14.67 8.52 9.56
N GLU A 12 13.82 9.40 9.02
CA GLU A 12 12.72 10.04 9.76
C GLU A 12 11.43 10.03 8.93
N ARG A 13 10.76 8.87 8.89
CA ARG A 13 9.46 8.75 8.22
C ARG A 13 8.40 9.49 9.03
N GLN A 14 7.69 10.42 8.40
CA GLN A 14 6.53 11.06 9.03
C GLN A 14 5.37 10.05 9.11
N VAL A 15 5.03 9.57 10.30
CA VAL A 15 3.85 8.73 10.52
C VAL A 15 2.62 9.62 10.68
N LEU A 16 1.65 9.50 9.77
CA LEU A 16 0.39 10.27 9.79
C LEU A 16 -0.68 9.58 10.61
N LEU A 17 -0.67 8.25 10.61
CA LEU A 17 -1.55 7.39 11.39
C LEU A 17 -0.82 6.09 11.68
N ASP A 18 -0.83 5.64 12.92
CA ASP A 18 -0.49 4.26 13.27
C ASP A 18 -1.37 3.81 14.44
N THR A 19 -2.25 2.85 14.17
CA THR A 19 -3.25 2.45 15.16
C THR A 19 -3.69 0.99 14.96
N PHE A 20 -3.98 0.33 16.07
CA PHE A 20 -4.78 -0.89 16.05
C PHE A 20 -6.26 -0.53 15.93
N VAL A 21 -7.04 -1.44 15.34
CA VAL A 21 -8.45 -1.18 15.06
C VAL A 21 -9.29 -2.24 15.74
N LYS A 22 -10.27 -1.80 16.52
CA LYS A 22 -11.27 -2.67 17.13
C LYS A 22 -12.10 -3.34 16.04
N VAL A 23 -12.30 -4.64 16.18
CA VAL A 23 -13.08 -5.45 15.23
C VAL A 23 -14.42 -5.78 15.91
N PRO A 24 -15.57 -5.54 15.26
CA PRO A 24 -16.88 -5.77 15.86
C PRO A 24 -17.23 -7.26 16.02
N GLU A 25 -16.55 -8.12 15.26
CA GLU A 25 -16.75 -9.56 15.25
C GLU A 25 -15.68 -10.31 16.05
N ARG A 26 -16.02 -11.53 16.48
CA ARG A 26 -15.09 -12.42 17.18
C ARG A 26 -13.93 -12.80 16.26
N ILE A 27 -12.71 -12.49 16.68
CA ILE A 27 -11.49 -12.88 15.98
C ILE A 27 -11.21 -14.36 16.25
N THR A 28 -11.14 -15.17 15.20
CA THR A 28 -10.81 -16.61 15.27
C THR A 28 -9.32 -16.88 15.14
N ASP A 29 -8.60 -16.05 14.39
CA ASP A 29 -7.14 -16.10 14.26
C ASP A 29 -6.58 -14.68 14.03
N PHE A 30 -5.69 -14.25 14.93
CA PHE A 30 -5.03 -12.94 14.84
C PHE A 30 -3.87 -12.93 13.83
N ARG A 31 -3.41 -14.12 13.42
CA ARG A 31 -2.22 -14.32 12.58
C ARG A 31 -1.00 -13.61 13.16
N THR A 32 -0.85 -13.63 14.49
CA THR A 32 0.17 -12.89 15.25
C THR A 32 1.58 -13.11 14.73
N TRP A 33 1.89 -14.32 14.26
CA TRP A 33 3.18 -14.68 13.68
C TRP A 33 3.51 -13.89 12.40
N VAL A 34 2.50 -13.38 11.68
CA VAL A 34 2.67 -12.45 10.56
C VAL A 34 2.45 -11.02 11.01
N SER A 35 1.32 -10.72 11.64
CA SER A 35 0.84 -9.35 11.85
C SER A 35 1.41 -8.67 13.09
N GLY A 36 1.92 -9.44 14.05
CA GLY A 36 2.28 -8.96 15.39
C GLY A 36 1.08 -8.59 16.27
N VAL A 37 -0.14 -8.60 15.71
CA VAL A 37 -1.38 -8.22 16.40
C VAL A 37 -1.76 -9.28 17.42
N ARG A 38 -2.14 -8.85 18.63
CA ARG A 38 -2.64 -9.69 19.71
C ARG A 38 -3.96 -9.16 20.23
N ALA A 39 -4.72 -9.98 20.97
CA ALA A 39 -5.97 -9.56 21.60
C ALA A 39 -5.83 -8.27 22.43
N LYS A 40 -4.73 -8.15 23.19
CA LYS A 40 -4.44 -6.93 23.98
C LYS A 40 -4.30 -5.66 23.13
N ASN A 41 -3.88 -5.77 21.87
CA ASN A 41 -3.73 -4.63 20.98
C ASN A 41 -5.11 -4.13 20.50
N ILE A 42 -6.04 -5.06 20.27
CA ILE A 42 -7.40 -4.76 19.80
C ILE A 42 -8.26 -4.24 20.95
N ASN A 43 -8.07 -4.78 22.16
CA ASN A 43 -8.84 -4.41 23.35
C ASN A 43 -8.25 -3.21 24.11
N ALA A 44 -7.14 -2.64 23.66
CA ALA A 44 -6.55 -1.47 24.29
C ALA A 44 -7.43 -0.23 24.10
N ASP A 45 -7.43 0.67 25.08
CA ASP A 45 -8.11 1.97 24.98
C ASP A 45 -7.54 2.85 23.86
N THR A 46 -6.30 2.60 23.46
CA THR A 46 -5.63 3.27 22.34
C THR A 46 -6.04 2.73 20.96
N ALA A 47 -6.76 1.60 20.90
CA ALA A 47 -7.26 1.05 19.65
C ALA A 47 -8.47 1.84 19.16
N MET A 48 -8.44 2.23 17.88
CA MET A 48 -9.52 3.00 17.28
C MET A 48 -10.72 2.12 16.94
N GLU A 49 -11.93 2.69 17.10
CA GLU A 49 -13.13 2.10 16.54
C GLU A 49 -13.05 2.03 15.00
N LEU A 50 -13.55 0.93 14.42
CA LEU A 50 -13.44 0.68 12.97
C LEU A 50 -14.01 1.83 12.12
N HIS A 51 -15.16 2.38 12.50
CA HIS A 51 -15.77 3.52 11.79
C HIS A 51 -14.90 4.79 11.89
N ALA A 52 -14.35 5.07 13.08
CA ALA A 52 -13.46 6.21 13.28
C ALA A 52 -12.17 6.07 12.45
N CYS A 53 -11.59 4.86 12.41
CA CYS A 53 -10.43 4.57 11.58
C CYS A 53 -10.73 4.80 10.10
N ARG A 54 -11.85 4.27 9.58
CA ARG A 54 -12.29 4.50 8.18
C ARG A 54 -12.44 5.97 7.85
N ASN A 55 -13.10 6.74 8.71
CA ASN A 55 -13.29 8.17 8.50
C ASN A 55 -11.96 8.91 8.49
N MET A 56 -11.05 8.57 9.39
CA MET A 56 -9.73 9.21 9.47
C MET A 56 -8.88 8.88 8.25
N VAL A 57 -8.81 7.61 7.84
CA VAL A 57 -8.12 7.18 6.62
C VAL A 57 -8.72 7.87 5.40
N GLY A 58 -10.05 7.87 5.24
CA GLY A 58 -10.73 8.53 4.13
C GLY A 58 -10.42 10.03 4.04
N LYS A 59 -10.39 10.73 5.19
CA LYS A 59 -9.99 12.15 5.26
C LYS A 59 -8.53 12.33 4.84
N LEU A 60 -7.61 11.51 5.35
CA LEU A 60 -6.18 11.59 5.04
C LEU A 60 -5.90 11.31 3.55
N LEU A 61 -6.65 10.40 2.93
CA LEU A 61 -6.47 10.04 1.52
C LEU A 61 -7.15 11.01 0.53
N LYS A 62 -8.07 11.85 0.99
CA LYS A 62 -8.87 12.71 0.11
C LYS A 62 -7.97 13.66 -0.70
N GLY A 63 -8.07 13.56 -2.03
CA GLY A 63 -7.31 14.40 -2.97
C GLY A 63 -5.81 14.13 -3.00
N LYS A 64 -5.34 13.02 -2.42
CA LYS A 64 -3.93 12.61 -2.41
C LYS A 64 -3.68 11.46 -3.37
N ILE A 65 -2.40 11.23 -3.67
CA ILE A 65 -1.91 10.03 -4.33
C ILE A 65 -1.70 8.95 -3.27
N LEU A 66 -2.28 7.77 -3.46
CA LEU A 66 -2.07 6.62 -2.59
C LEU A 66 -1.02 5.68 -3.17
N ILE A 67 0.09 5.51 -2.45
CA ILE A 67 1.19 4.60 -2.79
C ILE A 67 1.16 3.39 -1.85
N GLY A 68 1.44 2.20 -2.37
CA GLY A 68 1.51 0.99 -1.56
C GLY A 68 1.82 -0.26 -2.37
N HIS A 69 1.56 -1.43 -1.78
CA HIS A 69 1.84 -2.72 -2.41
C HIS A 69 0.64 -3.67 -2.22
N SER A 70 -0.03 -4.04 -3.32
CA SER A 70 -1.28 -4.81 -3.31
C SER A 70 -2.44 -4.11 -2.59
N LEU A 71 -2.57 -2.80 -2.82
CA LEU A 71 -3.51 -1.89 -2.13
C LEU A 71 -4.98 -2.31 -2.21
N SER A 72 -5.36 -3.14 -3.19
CA SER A 72 -6.72 -3.68 -3.29
C SER A 72 -7.14 -4.47 -2.05
N ASN A 73 -6.18 -5.16 -1.41
CA ASN A 73 -6.45 -5.94 -0.20
C ASN A 73 -6.75 -5.02 0.98
N ASP A 74 -5.94 -3.97 1.16
CA ASP A 74 -6.07 -3.02 2.26
C ASP A 74 -7.35 -2.17 2.13
N LEU A 75 -7.60 -1.63 0.95
CA LEU A 75 -8.79 -0.84 0.65
C LEU A 75 -10.07 -1.66 0.84
N LYS A 76 -10.08 -2.93 0.40
CA LYS A 76 -11.21 -3.84 0.63
C LYS A 76 -11.43 -4.11 2.12
N ALA A 77 -10.37 -4.36 2.89
CA ALA A 77 -10.48 -4.57 4.34
C ALA A 77 -11.04 -3.33 5.06
N LEU A 78 -10.68 -2.15 4.59
CA LEU A 78 -11.19 -0.88 5.10
C LEU A 78 -12.55 -0.48 4.52
N MET A 79 -13.06 -1.19 3.52
CA MET A 79 -14.28 -0.80 2.76
C MET A 79 -14.18 0.64 2.24
N LEU A 80 -13.02 1.00 1.68
CA LEU A 80 -12.76 2.30 1.07
C LEU A 80 -12.40 2.14 -0.40
N ASP A 81 -12.72 3.16 -1.19
CA ASP A 81 -12.27 3.29 -2.57
C ASP A 81 -11.30 4.46 -2.71
N HIS A 82 -10.43 4.38 -3.70
CA HIS A 82 -9.54 5.46 -4.09
C HIS A 82 -9.50 5.60 -5.62
N PRO A 83 -9.52 6.82 -6.19
CA PRO A 83 -9.53 7.00 -7.64
C PRO A 83 -8.36 6.27 -8.29
N ARG A 84 -8.63 5.45 -9.32
CA ARG A 84 -7.59 4.62 -9.96
C ARG A 84 -6.42 5.42 -10.53
N ARG A 85 -6.67 6.66 -10.97
CA ARG A 85 -5.63 7.59 -11.45
C ARG A 85 -4.71 8.09 -10.34
N ASP A 86 -5.18 7.99 -9.10
CA ASP A 86 -4.50 8.47 -7.90
C ASP A 86 -3.80 7.32 -7.14
N VAL A 87 -3.91 6.07 -7.60
CA VAL A 87 -3.26 4.88 -7.01
C VAL A 87 -1.93 4.54 -7.70
N ARG A 88 -0.86 4.39 -6.90
CA ARG A 88 0.48 3.91 -7.29
C ARG A 88 0.78 2.59 -6.57
N ASP A 89 0.27 1.50 -7.13
CA ASP A 89 0.42 0.16 -6.55
C ASP A 89 1.68 -0.53 -7.10
N THR A 90 2.72 -0.64 -6.28
CA THR A 90 4.02 -1.23 -6.65
C THR A 90 3.91 -2.71 -7.02
N ALA A 91 2.87 -3.42 -6.57
CA ALA A 91 2.63 -4.81 -6.98
C ALA A 91 2.13 -4.93 -8.43
N ARG A 92 1.68 -3.83 -9.03
CA ARG A 92 1.12 -3.76 -10.38
C ARG A 92 1.97 -2.95 -11.36
N TYR A 93 3.10 -2.40 -10.89
CA TYR A 93 4.02 -1.68 -11.75
C TYR A 93 4.77 -2.68 -12.63
N GLY A 94 4.65 -2.55 -13.96
CA GLY A 94 5.16 -3.51 -14.93
C GLY A 94 6.63 -3.92 -14.70
N PRO A 95 7.56 -2.96 -14.54
CA PRO A 95 8.96 -3.25 -14.23
C PRO A 95 9.21 -4.03 -12.93
N TYR A 96 8.27 -4.03 -11.98
CA TYR A 96 8.35 -4.81 -10.74
C TYR A 96 7.63 -6.15 -10.80
N MET A 97 6.96 -6.46 -11.92
CA MET A 97 6.30 -7.75 -12.09
C MET A 97 7.32 -8.82 -12.49
N ARG A 98 6.96 -10.08 -12.24
CA ARG A 98 7.76 -11.22 -12.71
C ARG A 98 7.79 -11.24 -14.23
N ALA A 99 8.95 -11.51 -14.81
CA ALA A 99 9.11 -11.67 -16.26
C ALA A 99 8.25 -12.83 -16.81
N ARG A 100 8.07 -13.89 -16.02
CA ARG A 100 7.25 -15.03 -16.40
C ARG A 100 5.77 -14.77 -16.13
N THR A 101 4.93 -15.06 -17.11
CA THR A 101 3.48 -15.12 -16.96
C THR A 101 3.03 -16.50 -16.49
N VAL A 102 1.97 -16.55 -15.69
CA VAL A 102 1.30 -17.79 -15.29
C VAL A 102 -0.15 -17.69 -15.76
N GLY A 103 -0.58 -18.65 -16.59
CA GLY A 103 -1.91 -18.62 -17.21
C GLY A 103 -2.18 -17.34 -18.02
N GLY A 104 -1.16 -16.83 -18.72
CA GLY A 104 -1.24 -15.60 -19.52
C GLY A 104 -1.27 -14.30 -18.70
N ARG A 105 -1.14 -14.36 -17.37
CA ARG A 105 -1.15 -13.18 -16.50
C ARG A 105 0.22 -12.93 -15.88
N LEU A 106 0.66 -11.67 -15.92
CA LEU A 106 1.82 -11.20 -15.15
C LEU A 106 1.55 -11.39 -13.65
N GLN A 107 2.60 -11.76 -12.94
CA GLN A 107 2.54 -12.06 -11.51
C GLN A 107 3.29 -11.00 -10.72
N SER A 108 2.73 -10.55 -9.61
CA SER A 108 3.42 -9.62 -8.70
C SER A 108 4.61 -10.30 -8.02
N ARG A 109 5.66 -9.51 -7.76
CA ARG A 109 6.73 -9.87 -6.84
C ARG A 109 6.31 -9.52 -5.41
N LYS A 110 6.93 -10.17 -4.41
CA LYS A 110 6.67 -9.82 -3.00
C LYS A 110 7.38 -8.51 -2.68
N LEU A 111 6.78 -7.70 -1.80
CA LEU A 111 7.37 -6.44 -1.35
C LEU A 111 8.78 -6.63 -0.79
N LYS A 112 8.99 -7.64 0.06
CA LYS A 112 10.31 -7.93 0.65
C LYS A 112 11.39 -8.22 -0.39
N ASP A 113 11.04 -8.93 -1.46
CA ASP A 113 11.99 -9.29 -2.52
C ASP A 113 12.39 -8.03 -3.32
N LEU A 114 11.43 -7.13 -3.57
CA LEU A 114 11.68 -5.85 -4.23
C LEU A 114 12.47 -4.89 -3.33
N ALA A 115 12.12 -4.81 -2.05
CA ALA A 115 12.79 -3.93 -1.09
C ALA A 115 14.26 -4.34 -0.89
N GLU A 116 14.55 -5.63 -0.82
CA GLU A 116 15.93 -6.12 -0.72
C GLU A 116 16.73 -5.84 -2.00
N GLU A 117 16.17 -6.16 -3.17
CA GLU A 117 16.86 -6.00 -4.46
C GLU A 117 17.07 -4.53 -4.86
N MET A 118 16.05 -3.69 -4.71
CA MET A 118 16.07 -2.32 -5.24
C MET A 118 16.56 -1.29 -4.22
N LEU A 119 16.37 -1.56 -2.92
CA LEU A 119 16.65 -0.59 -1.85
C LEU A 119 17.70 -1.11 -0.85
N GLY A 120 18.10 -2.38 -0.92
CA GLY A 120 18.95 -3.01 0.10
C GLY A 120 18.26 -3.17 1.46
N LEU A 121 16.93 -3.06 1.53
CA LEU A 121 16.16 -3.07 2.78
C LEU A 121 15.62 -4.46 3.10
N LYS A 122 16.02 -5.01 4.26
CA LYS A 122 15.56 -6.33 4.76
C LYS A 122 14.34 -6.21 5.67
N ILE A 123 13.15 -6.21 5.06
CA ILE A 123 11.85 -6.23 5.75
C ILE A 123 11.26 -7.65 5.83
N GLN A 124 10.24 -7.85 6.66
CA GLN A 124 9.47 -9.12 6.73
C GLN A 124 10.35 -10.36 6.96
N GLN A 125 11.31 -10.24 7.88
CA GLN A 125 12.27 -11.31 8.19
C GLN A 125 11.55 -12.53 8.77
N VAL A 126 12.01 -13.73 8.36
CA VAL A 126 11.45 -15.00 8.84
C VAL A 126 11.57 -15.09 10.36
N GLY A 127 10.49 -15.50 11.02
CA GLY A 127 10.42 -15.61 12.48
C GLY A 127 10.13 -14.27 13.20
N LYS A 128 9.98 -13.17 12.47
CA LYS A 128 9.55 -11.88 13.02
C LYS A 128 8.21 -11.46 12.42
N SER A 129 7.37 -10.83 13.23
CA SER A 129 6.17 -10.17 12.73
C SER A 129 6.53 -9.00 11.82
N HIS A 130 5.66 -8.72 10.88
CA HIS A 130 5.79 -7.59 9.97
C HIS A 130 5.46 -6.29 10.70
N SER A 131 6.06 -5.21 10.24
CA SER A 131 5.79 -3.85 10.68
C SER A 131 5.09 -3.13 9.54
N SER A 132 3.83 -2.71 9.75
CA SER A 132 3.07 -2.00 8.72
C SER A 132 3.67 -0.64 8.36
N ILE A 133 4.40 0.00 9.29
CA ILE A 133 5.17 1.22 9.02
C ILE A 133 6.34 0.93 8.07
N ASP A 134 7.07 -0.16 8.29
CA ASP A 134 8.20 -0.53 7.43
C ASP A 134 7.75 -0.96 6.03
N ASP A 135 6.65 -1.71 5.96
CA ASP A 135 6.05 -2.11 4.68
C ASP A 135 5.56 -0.89 3.89
N ALA A 136 4.86 0.04 4.54
CA ALA A 136 4.43 1.30 3.90
C ALA A 136 5.63 2.13 3.44
N GLY A 137 6.67 2.21 4.27
CA GLY A 137 7.94 2.88 3.96
C GLY A 137 8.62 2.29 2.73
N ALA A 138 8.81 0.97 2.71
CA ALA A 138 9.43 0.29 1.58
C ALA A 138 8.66 0.50 0.27
N ALA A 139 7.32 0.44 0.31
CA ALA A 139 6.50 0.70 -0.88
C ALA A 139 6.63 2.16 -1.38
N MET A 140 6.70 3.12 -0.46
CA MET A 140 6.94 4.53 -0.78
C MET A 140 8.32 4.74 -1.43
N GLU A 141 9.37 4.15 -0.86
CA GLU A 141 10.73 4.26 -1.36
C GLU A 141 10.90 3.57 -2.72
N LEU A 142 10.26 2.40 -2.93
CA LEU A 142 10.21 1.77 -4.25
C LEU A 142 9.61 2.72 -5.29
N TYR A 143 8.46 3.33 -4.98
CA TYR A 143 7.87 4.30 -5.89
C TYR A 143 8.77 5.52 -6.14
N LYS A 144 9.44 6.05 -5.11
CA LYS A 144 10.39 7.17 -5.26
C LYS A 144 11.49 6.87 -6.28
N VAL A 145 12.06 5.65 -6.27
CA VAL A 145 13.12 5.22 -7.20
C VAL A 145 12.67 5.30 -8.66
N VAL A 146 11.42 4.95 -8.96
CA VAL A 146 10.90 4.86 -10.34
C VAL A 146 9.90 5.96 -10.68
N ARG A 147 9.76 6.97 -9.82
CA ARG A 147 8.69 7.98 -9.90
C ARG A 147 8.64 8.67 -11.26
N GLU A 148 9.79 9.10 -11.76
CA GLU A 148 9.84 9.86 -13.01
C GLU A 148 9.31 9.03 -14.19
N ASP A 149 9.78 7.79 -14.32
CA ASP A 149 9.37 6.91 -15.40
C ASP A 149 7.90 6.48 -15.26
N TRP A 150 7.47 6.18 -14.03
CA TRP A 150 6.09 5.82 -13.74
C TRP A 150 5.13 6.97 -14.11
N GLU A 151 5.41 8.20 -13.66
CA GLU A 151 4.52 9.34 -13.93
C GLU A 151 4.52 9.74 -15.42
N LYS A 152 5.65 9.61 -16.14
CA LYS A 152 5.71 9.76 -17.60
C LYS A 152 4.82 8.73 -18.31
N GLU A 153 4.89 7.46 -17.90
CA GLU A 153 4.07 6.38 -18.47
C GLU A 153 2.57 6.62 -18.25
N LEU A 154 2.19 7.07 -17.05
CA LEU A 154 0.81 7.41 -16.71
C LEU A 154 0.30 8.58 -17.56
N ALA A 155 1.06 9.68 -17.66
CA ALA A 155 0.70 10.84 -18.47
C ALA A 155 0.48 10.45 -19.94
N PHE A 156 1.38 9.65 -20.50
CA PHE A 156 1.26 9.14 -21.87
C PHE A 156 0.01 8.29 -22.08
N LYS A 157 -0.30 7.38 -21.14
CA LYS A 157 -1.52 6.54 -21.19
C LYS A 157 -2.80 7.39 -21.11
N LEU A 158 -2.81 8.45 -20.30
CA LEU A 158 -3.93 9.37 -20.18
C LEU A 158 -4.15 10.17 -21.48
N GLY A 159 -3.06 10.69 -22.08
CA GLY A 159 -3.11 11.37 -23.37
C GLY A 159 -3.69 10.50 -24.49
N LYS A 160 -3.28 9.23 -24.56
CA LYS A 160 -3.84 8.25 -25.52
C LYS A 160 -5.33 7.98 -25.32
N LYS A 161 -5.81 7.92 -24.08
CA LYS A 161 -7.25 7.70 -23.79
C LYS A 161 -8.09 8.91 -24.20
N ALA A 162 -7.60 10.13 -23.95
CA ALA A 162 -8.27 11.37 -24.39
C ALA A 162 -8.34 11.48 -25.93
N GLY A 163 -7.30 11.04 -26.65
CA GLY A 163 -7.31 10.98 -28.11
C GLY A 163 -8.28 9.95 -28.70
N LYS A 164 -8.45 8.78 -28.06
CA LYS A 164 -9.38 7.73 -28.51
C LYS A 164 -10.85 8.06 -28.27
N SER A 165 -11.17 8.86 -27.26
CA SER A 165 -12.54 9.27 -26.92
C SER A 165 -13.08 10.43 -27.79
N ARG A 166 -12.24 10.99 -28.68
CA ARG A 166 -12.56 12.12 -29.56
C ARG A 166 -12.85 11.74 -31.02
N LYS A 167 -12.99 10.45 -31.37
CA LYS A 167 -13.44 10.08 -32.73
C LYS A 167 -14.93 10.37 -32.85
N PRO A 168 -15.36 11.31 -33.72
CA PRO A 168 -16.78 11.49 -34.02
C PRO A 168 -17.28 10.30 -34.85
N VAL A 169 -18.55 9.97 -34.66
CA VAL A 169 -19.33 9.09 -35.54
C VAL A 169 -19.62 9.83 -36.83
#